data_AF-A0A962Q7U1-F1
#
_entry.id   AF-A0A962Q7U1-F1
#
_cell.length_a   1.000
_cell.length_b   1.000
_cell.length_c   1.000
_cell.angle_alpha   90.00
_cell.angle_beta   90.00
_cell.angle_gamma   90.00
#
_symmetry.space_group_name_H-M   'P 1'
#
loop_
_entity.id
_entity.type
_entity.pdbx_description
1 polymer ?
#
loop_
_entity_poly.entity_id
_entity_poly.type
_entity_poly.pdbx_seq_one_letter_code
_entity_poly.pdbx_strand_id
1 'polypeptide(L)' 'PVTGDGYAKEKKPLPVYMTDAVKIFSESDFIRKAMGAEFQRIFTLTKEQEIAEFRRRITSLEYRSYLEQL' A
#
# COMPACT_ATOMS: atom_id res chain seq x y z
N PRO A 1 -22.22 -3.14 -11.61
CA PRO A 1 -21.41 -3.89 -12.62
C PRO A 1 -20.65 -2.93 -13.52
N VAL A 2 -19.40 -3.27 -13.91
CA VAL A 2 -18.67 -2.52 -14.94
C VAL A 2 -18.97 -3.17 -16.28
N THR A 3 -19.58 -2.43 -17.20
CA THR A 3 -19.85 -2.89 -18.58
C THR A 3 -18.73 -2.41 -19.51
N GLY A 4 -18.21 -3.22 -20.44
CA GLY A 4 -17.14 -2.81 -21.36
C GLY A 4 -15.74 -2.74 -20.73
N ASP A 5 -14.82 -1.96 -21.31
CA ASP A 5 -13.43 -1.83 -20.82
C ASP A 5 -13.36 -1.07 -19.49
N GLY A 6 -12.71 -1.70 -18.50
CA GLY A 6 -12.51 -1.15 -17.17
C GLY A 6 -11.37 -0.14 -17.07
N TYR A 7 -10.42 -0.13 -18.02
CA TYR A 7 -9.29 0.81 -18.09
C TYR A 7 -9.70 2.13 -18.76
N ALA A 8 -10.59 2.08 -19.75
CA ALA A 8 -11.15 3.26 -20.41
C ALA A 8 -12.16 4.06 -19.56
N LYS A 9 -12.42 3.63 -18.32
CA LYS A 9 -13.43 4.24 -17.44
C LYS A 9 -12.77 4.87 -16.23
N GLU A 10 -13.03 6.16 -16.01
CA GLU A 10 -12.68 6.82 -14.76
C GLU A 10 -13.43 6.18 -13.58
N LYS A 11 -12.68 5.62 -12.65
CA LYS A 11 -13.16 5.09 -11.37
C LYS A 11 -12.32 5.69 -10.26
N LYS A 12 -12.86 5.72 -9.04
CA LYS A 12 -12.04 5.97 -7.86
C LYS A 12 -10.92 4.91 -7.82
N PRO A 13 -9.65 5.31 -7.90
CA PRO A 13 -8.56 4.36 -7.91
C PRO A 13 -8.44 3.72 -6.53
N LEU A 14 -8.05 2.44 -6.52
CA LEU A 14 -7.58 1.82 -5.29
C LEU A 14 -6.24 2.47 -4.89
N PRO A 15 -5.87 2.42 -3.61
CA PRO A 15 -4.56 2.85 -3.17
C PRO A 15 -3.48 2.10 -3.96
N VAL A 16 -2.62 2.84 -4.64
CA VAL A 16 -1.51 2.27 -5.43
C VAL A 16 -0.26 2.06 -4.59
N TYR A 17 -0.15 2.76 -3.45
CA TYR A 17 0.93 2.59 -2.50
C TYR A 17 0.47 1.81 -1.27
N MET A 18 1.31 0.89 -0.83
CA MET A 18 1.04 0.07 0.35
C MET A 18 0.89 0.91 1.62
N THR A 19 1.60 2.05 1.73
CA THR A 19 1.45 2.99 2.85
C THR A 19 0.04 3.54 2.97
N ASP A 20 -0.56 3.90 1.84
CA ASP A 20 -1.90 4.47 1.81
C ASP A 20 -2.94 3.40 2.14
N ALA A 21 -2.74 2.18 1.61
CA ALA A 21 -3.57 1.03 1.92
C ALA A 21 -3.53 0.66 3.42
N VAL A 22 -2.34 0.64 4.03
CA VAL A 22 -2.16 0.34 5.46
C VAL A 22 -2.79 1.43 6.33
N LYS A 23 -2.66 2.70 5.95
CA LYS A 23 -3.34 3.80 6.64
C LYS A 23 -4.85 3.62 6.62
N ILE A 24 -5.44 3.41 5.44
CA ILE A 24 -6.88 3.18 5.29
C ILE A 24 -7.33 1.94 6.07
N PHE A 25 -6.54 0.87 6.06
CA PHE A 25 -6.81 -0.35 6.84
C PHE A 25 -6.84 -0.08 8.35
N SER A 26 -5.86 0.68 8.87
CA SER A 26 -5.74 0.98 10.30
C SER A 26 -6.90 1.83 10.83
N GLU A 27 -7.49 2.67 9.98
CA GLU A 27 -8.62 3.55 10.28
C GLU A 27 -9.98 2.89 9.99
N SER A 28 -10.01 1.66 9.45
CA SER A 28 -11.24 1.02 8.98
C SER A 28 -12.08 0.43 10.10
N ASP A 29 -13.24 1.05 10.36
CA ASP A 29 -14.28 0.52 11.24
C ASP A 29 -14.84 -0.83 10.77
N PHE A 30 -14.92 -1.04 9.45
CA PHE A 30 -15.40 -2.28 8.86
C PHE A 30 -14.47 -3.45 9.22
N ILE A 31 -13.17 -3.27 9.00
CA ILE A 31 -12.15 -4.27 9.35
C ILE A 31 -12.14 -4.52 10.85
N ARG A 32 -12.20 -3.46 11.67
CA ARG A 32 -12.24 -3.59 13.13
C ARG A 32 -13.38 -4.50 13.60
N LYS A 33 -14.57 -4.33 13.02
CA LYS A 33 -15.77 -5.11 13.36
C LYS A 33 -15.72 -6.53 12.82
N ALA A 34 -15.17 -6.73 11.62
CA ALA A 34 -15.12 -8.02 10.96
C ALA A 34 -14.02 -8.95 11.51
N MET A 35 -12.87 -8.39 11.88
CA MET A 35 -11.66 -9.16 12.22
C MET A 35 -11.20 -8.96 13.68
N GLY A 36 -11.78 -7.98 14.39
CA GLY A 36 -11.39 -7.62 15.75
C GLY A 36 -10.29 -6.56 15.80
N ALA A 37 -10.32 -5.76 16.86
CA ALA A 37 -9.40 -4.64 17.05
C ALA A 37 -7.94 -5.10 17.24
N GLU A 38 -7.72 -6.24 17.88
CA GLU A 38 -6.38 -6.78 18.12
C GLU A 38 -5.71 -7.21 16.81
N PHE A 39 -6.43 -7.90 15.93
CA PHE A 39 -5.92 -8.27 14.61
C PHE A 39 -5.58 -7.02 13.79
N GLN A 40 -6.50 -6.04 13.73
CA GLN A 40 -6.27 -4.80 13.00
C GLN A 40 -5.00 -4.09 13.49
N ARG A 41 -4.79 -4.03 14.80
CA ARG A 41 -3.60 -3.42 15.41
C ARG A 41 -2.32 -4.17 15.03
N ILE A 42 -2.27 -5.48 15.27
CA ILE A 42 -1.05 -6.28 15.03
C ILE A 42 -0.70 -6.29 13.55
N PHE A 43 -1.68 -6.47 12.66
CA PHE A 43 -1.45 -6.46 11.22
C PHE A 43 -0.91 -5.11 10.74
N THR A 44 -1.48 -3.99 11.24
CA THR A 44 -1.00 -2.64 10.92
C THR A 44 0.47 -2.48 11.29
N LEU A 45 0.84 -2.80 12.54
CA LEU A 45 2.22 -2.68 13.03
C LEU A 45 3.21 -3.53 12.21
N THR A 46 2.84 -4.77 11.88
CA THR A 46 3.66 -5.64 11.04
C THR A 46 3.88 -5.04 9.66
N LYS A 47 2.84 -4.49 9.02
CA LYS A 47 2.97 -3.88 7.70
C LYS A 47 3.78 -2.59 7.72
N GLU A 48 3.66 -1.79 8.76
CA GLU A 48 4.50 -0.61 8.95
C GLU A 48 5.98 -0.99 9.05
N GLN A 49 6.31 -2.07 9.77
CA GLN A 49 7.67 -2.59 9.85
C GLN A 49 8.17 -3.11 8.49
N GLU A 50 7.36 -3.90 7.77
CA GLU A 50 7.72 -4.37 6.42
C GLU A 50 8.03 -3.20 5.46
N ILE A 51 7.20 -2.15 5.49
CA ILE A 51 7.40 -0.94 4.68
C ILE A 51 8.69 -0.22 5.07
N ALA A 52 8.98 -0.11 6.37
CA ALA A 52 10.19 0.52 6.86
C ALA A 52 11.45 -0.24 6.39
N GLU A 53 11.43 -1.57 6.44
CA GLU A 53 12.53 -2.40 5.93
C GLU A 53 12.67 -2.32 4.41
N PHE A 54 11.55 -2.27 3.68
CA PHE A 54 11.58 -2.10 2.23
C PHE A 54 12.28 -0.80 1.82
N ARG A 55 11.97 0.31 2.51
CA ARG A 55 12.54 1.64 2.25
C ARG A 55 14.04 1.75 2.51
N ARG A 56 14.64 0.81 3.25
CA ARG A 56 16.09 0.78 3.48
C ARG A 56 16.88 0.21 2.30
N ARG A 57 16.20 -0.38 1.33
CA ARG A 57 16.84 -1.02 0.17
C ARG A 57 16.84 -0.07 -1.01
N ILE A 58 18.02 0.19 -1.55
CA ILE A 58 18.17 0.85 -2.84
C ILE A 58 17.99 -0.21 -3.93
N THR A 59 17.07 0.03 -4.84
CA THR A 59 16.82 -0.86 -5.98
C THR A 59 17.91 -0.68 -7.04
N SER A 60 18.11 -1.71 -7.87
CA SER A 60 19.04 -1.63 -9.01
C SER A 60 18.62 -0.57 -10.04
N LEU A 61 17.34 -0.20 -10.10
CA LEU A 61 16.88 0.91 -10.93
C LEU A 61 17.34 2.25 -10.35
N GLU A 62 17.06 2.51 -9.08
CA GLU A 62 17.47 3.74 -8.40
C GLU A 62 18.99 3.92 -8.45
N TYR A 63 19.75 2.84 -8.21
CA TYR A 63 21.21 2.87 -8.30
C TYR A 63 21.71 3.22 -9.70
N ARG A 64 21.15 2.62 -10.75
CA ARG A 64 21.52 2.93 -12.15
C ARG A 64 21.14 4.36 -12.52
N SER A 65 19.91 4.78 -12.22
CA SER A 65 19.44 6.13 -12.51
C SER A 65 20.25 7.21 -11.80
N TYR A 66 20.74 6.94 -10.59
CA TYR A 66 21.64 7.85 -9.89
C TYR A 66 23.02 7.96 -10.55
N LEU A 67 23.60 6.84 -11.00
CA LEU A 67 24.91 6.82 -11.66
C LEU A 67 24.91 7.34 -13.10
N GLU A 68 23.85 7.10 -13.88
CA GLU A 68 23.71 7.63 -15.24
C GLU A 68 23.52 9.16 -15.27
N GLN A 69 23.28 9.78 -14.11
CA GLN A 69 23.20 11.23 -13.93
C GLN A 69 24.53 11.89 -13.51
N LEU A 70 25.61 11.10 -13.29
CA LEU A 70 26.98 11.57 -13.01
C LEU A 70 27.86 11.43 -14.26
#